data_AF-A0A519MPF4-F1
#
_entry.id   AF-A0A519MPF4-F1
#
_cell.length_a   1.000
_cell.length_b   1.000
_cell.length_c   1.000
_cell.angle_alpha   90.00
_cell.angle_beta   90.00
_cell.angle_gamma   90.00
#
_symmetry.space_group_name_H-M   'P 1'
#
loop_
_entity.id
_entity.type
_entity.pdbx_description
1 polymer ?
#
loop_
_entity_poly.entity_id
_entity_poly.type
_entity_poly.pdbx_seq_one_letter_code
_entity_poly.pdbx_strand_id
1 'polypeptide(L)'
;MKKAILTFAAVALAMTACKKAEDKAIETTTTTDTIATTPTAETAEPTTPPTQEEMEKAWQEYATPGDVHKLIATDVGSWNATMKMWSDPTKEPETSQASVEIKMIFGGRYQEARYKGKVMGMDFEGVGTMGFDNASKKVVSTWYDNMGTGIMYMKGRT
;
A
#
# COMPACT_ATOMS: atom_id res chain seq x y z
N MET A 1 45.30 -30.01 42.71
CA MET A 1 46.12 -31.24 42.63
C MET A 1 45.20 -32.45 42.74
N LYS A 2 45.36 -33.51 41.92
CA LYS A 2 44.77 -34.88 42.06
C LYS A 2 43.19 -34.92 42.02
N LYS A 3 42.48 -35.73 41.22
CA LYS A 3 42.44 -37.21 41.02
C LYS A 3 42.17 -37.96 42.35
N ALA A 4 41.32 -38.98 42.50
CA ALA A 4 40.31 -39.69 41.66
C ALA A 4 39.23 -40.30 42.64
N ILE A 5 38.28 -41.22 42.35
CA ILE A 5 38.06 -42.18 41.25
C ILE A 5 36.54 -42.51 41.04
N LEU A 6 36.20 -43.75 40.63
CA LEU A 6 34.93 -44.32 40.15
C LEU A 6 34.09 -45.06 41.23
N THR A 7 32.76 -45.16 40.98
CA THR A 7 32.04 -46.45 40.77
C THR A 7 30.76 -46.13 39.97
N PHE A 8 30.58 -46.44 38.68
CA PHE A 8 30.74 -47.67 37.87
C PHE A 8 29.54 -48.63 37.94
N ALA A 9 28.62 -48.45 36.99
CA ALA A 9 27.62 -49.44 36.57
C ALA A 9 27.58 -49.41 35.03
N ALA A 10 27.75 -50.55 34.37
CA ALA A 10 27.94 -50.62 32.93
C ALA A 10 27.05 -51.70 32.29
N VAL A 11 26.36 -51.34 31.23
CA VAL A 11 25.83 -52.26 30.22
C VAL A 11 26.23 -51.68 28.87
N ALA A 12 26.93 -52.47 28.06
CA ALA A 12 27.40 -52.09 26.74
C ALA A 12 26.93 -53.11 25.70
N LEU A 13 26.51 -52.63 24.53
CA LEU A 13 26.34 -53.45 23.34
C LEU A 13 26.85 -52.66 22.13
N ALA A 14 27.63 -53.31 21.28
CA ALA A 14 28.23 -52.72 20.08
C ALA A 14 27.17 -52.67 18.94
N MET A 15 27.33 -51.95 17.82
CA MET A 15 28.44 -52.01 16.87
C MET A 15 28.64 -50.73 16.03
N THR A 16 29.79 -50.69 15.35
CA THR A 16 30.26 -49.85 14.20
C THR A 16 29.18 -49.31 13.23
N ALA A 17 29.39 -48.23 12.47
CA ALA A 17 30.65 -47.75 11.88
C ALA A 17 30.74 -46.21 11.64
N CYS A 18 31.91 -45.74 11.21
CA CYS A 18 32.19 -44.32 10.87
C CYS A 18 31.59 -43.88 9.52
N LYS A 19 31.34 -42.58 9.33
CA LYS A 19 32.11 -41.71 8.38
C LYS A 19 31.68 -40.22 8.39
N LYS A 20 32.67 -39.34 8.61
CA LYS A 20 32.89 -37.96 8.10
C LYS A 20 31.70 -37.03 7.73
N ALA A 21 31.74 -35.79 8.23
CA ALA A 21 30.91 -34.67 7.75
C ALA A 21 31.51 -33.97 6.51
N GLU A 22 30.68 -33.34 5.68
CA GLU A 22 31.11 -32.41 4.63
C GLU A 22 29.93 -31.53 4.15
N ASP A 23 30.22 -30.31 3.68
CA ASP A 23 29.26 -29.37 3.10
C ASP A 23 28.59 -29.88 1.81
N LYS A 24 27.38 -29.40 1.54
CA LYS A 24 26.87 -29.27 0.17
C LYS A 24 26.08 -27.98 -0.03
N ALA A 25 26.53 -27.19 -1.01
CA ALA A 25 25.74 -26.12 -1.59
C ALA A 25 24.47 -26.68 -2.25
N ILE A 26 23.39 -25.90 -2.24
CA ILE A 26 22.20 -26.21 -3.03
C ILE A 26 22.39 -25.61 -4.43
N GLU A 27 22.43 -26.49 -5.42
CA GLU A 27 22.69 -26.17 -6.82
C GLU A 27 21.39 -25.79 -7.54
N THR A 28 21.41 -24.71 -8.34
CA THR A 28 20.23 -24.19 -9.04
C THR A 28 19.77 -25.17 -10.12
N THR A 29 18.80 -26.02 -9.80
CA THR A 29 18.21 -26.98 -10.74
C THR A 29 16.94 -26.41 -11.35
N THR A 30 16.99 -26.01 -12.62
CA THR A 30 15.82 -25.58 -13.39
C THR A 30 14.96 -26.79 -13.76
N THR A 31 13.85 -26.99 -13.05
CA THR A 31 12.82 -27.98 -13.44
C THR A 31 11.79 -27.32 -14.36
N THR A 32 11.77 -27.75 -15.63
CA THR A 32 10.77 -27.31 -16.61
C THR A 32 9.48 -28.12 -16.48
N ASP A 33 8.55 -27.68 -15.63
CA ASP A 33 7.21 -28.25 -15.58
C ASP A 33 6.44 -27.93 -16.88
N THR A 34 6.29 -28.95 -17.73
CA THR A 34 5.64 -28.85 -19.03
C THR A 34 4.13 -29.05 -18.87
N ILE A 35 3.40 -27.98 -18.57
CA ILE A 35 1.94 -27.98 -18.66
C ILE A 35 1.56 -27.94 -20.14
N ALA A 36 1.11 -29.08 -20.67
CA ALA A 36 0.64 -29.24 -22.04
C ALA A 36 -0.76 -28.63 -22.24
N THR A 37 -0.88 -27.31 -22.09
CA THR A 37 -2.07 -26.56 -22.51
C THR A 37 -2.06 -26.43 -24.03
N THR A 38 -2.97 -27.15 -24.70
CA THR A 38 -3.21 -26.97 -26.14
C THR A 38 -3.51 -25.49 -26.44
N PRO A 39 -2.78 -24.82 -27.34
CA PRO A 39 -3.09 -23.46 -27.72
C PRO A 39 -4.35 -23.47 -28.59
N THR A 40 -5.52 -23.31 -27.96
CA THR A 40 -6.70 -22.79 -28.64
C THR A 40 -6.30 -21.45 -29.22
N ALA A 41 -6.19 -21.36 -30.54
CA ALA A 41 -5.91 -20.11 -31.23
C ALA A 41 -7.15 -19.20 -31.13
N GLU A 42 -7.24 -18.45 -30.03
CA GLU A 42 -8.05 -17.24 -29.99
C GLU A 42 -7.49 -16.33 -31.09
N THR A 43 -8.30 -16.05 -32.10
CA THR A 43 -7.95 -15.14 -33.19
C THR A 43 -7.82 -13.74 -32.61
N ALA A 44 -6.60 -13.38 -32.19
CA ALA A 44 -6.26 -12.01 -31.89
C ALA A 44 -6.51 -11.18 -33.16
N GLU A 45 -7.60 -10.41 -33.16
CA GLU A 45 -7.89 -9.49 -34.26
C GLU A 45 -6.70 -8.53 -34.42
N PRO A 46 -6.32 -8.16 -35.65
CA PRO A 46 -5.23 -7.24 -35.91
C PRO A 46 -5.65 -5.84 -35.44
N THR A 47 -5.41 -5.57 -34.16
CA THR A 47 -5.60 -4.28 -33.52
C THR A 47 -4.57 -3.31 -34.07
N THR A 48 -4.93 -2.65 -35.18
CA THR A 48 -4.21 -1.51 -35.72
C THR A 48 -3.90 -0.53 -34.58
N PRO A 49 -2.62 -0.18 -34.34
CA PRO A 49 -2.29 0.74 -33.27
C PRO A 49 -2.97 2.10 -33.50
N PRO A 50 -3.42 2.79 -32.43
CA PRO A 50 -4.13 4.05 -32.57
C PRO A 50 -3.27 5.09 -33.29
N THR A 51 -3.92 5.92 -34.10
CA THR A 51 -3.26 7.04 -34.78
C THR A 51 -2.77 8.08 -33.78
N GLN A 52 -1.86 8.96 -34.22
CA GLN A 52 -1.35 10.04 -33.38
C GLN A 52 -2.48 10.99 -32.94
N GLU A 53 -3.43 11.29 -33.83
CA GLU A 53 -4.61 12.11 -33.54
C GLU A 53 -5.53 11.49 -32.47
N GLU A 54 -5.77 10.17 -32.54
CA GLU A 54 -6.55 9.45 -31.52
C GLU A 54 -5.85 9.43 -30.16
N MET A 55 -4.52 9.25 -30.13
CA MET A 55 -3.74 9.32 -28.90
C MET A 55 -3.71 10.72 -28.30
N GLU A 56 -3.52 11.77 -29.11
CA GLU A 56 -3.56 13.16 -28.66
C GLU A 56 -4.92 13.53 -28.09
N LYS A 57 -6.01 13.17 -28.78
CA LYS A 57 -7.37 13.39 -28.31
C LYS A 57 -7.64 12.67 -26.99
N ALA A 58 -7.30 11.38 -26.88
CA ALA A 58 -7.46 10.63 -25.64
C ALA A 58 -6.65 11.24 -24.48
N TRP A 59 -5.46 11.78 -24.76
CA TRP A 59 -4.64 12.47 -23.77
C TRP A 59 -5.23 13.81 -23.33
N GLN A 60 -5.82 14.58 -24.25
CA GLN A 60 -6.54 15.82 -23.93
C GLN A 60 -7.79 15.55 -23.07
N GLU A 61 -8.59 14.54 -23.42
CA GLU A 61 -9.78 14.13 -22.65
C GLU A 61 -9.40 13.59 -21.26
N TYR A 62 -8.32 12.80 -21.16
CA TYR A 62 -7.78 12.34 -19.88
C TYR A 62 -7.24 13.50 -19.01
N ALA A 63 -6.48 14.41 -19.60
CA ALA A 63 -5.79 15.45 -18.84
C ALA A 63 -6.68 16.63 -18.42
N THR A 64 -7.86 16.84 -19.01
CA THR A 64 -8.65 18.07 -18.82
C THR A 64 -9.56 18.03 -17.57
N PRO A 65 -9.47 18.99 -16.64
CA PRO A 65 -10.35 19.04 -15.46
C PRO A 65 -11.82 19.30 -15.83
N GLY A 66 -12.67 18.27 -15.68
CA GLY A 66 -14.13 18.35 -15.85
C GLY A 66 -14.88 18.78 -14.58
N ASP A 67 -16.21 18.69 -14.58
CA ASP A 67 -17.06 19.22 -13.48
C ASP A 67 -16.81 18.56 -12.11
N VAL A 68 -16.40 17.30 -12.06
CA VAL A 68 -16.01 16.65 -10.79
C VAL A 68 -14.78 17.33 -10.16
N HIS A 69 -13.88 17.91 -10.96
CA HIS A 69 -12.76 18.69 -10.44
C HIS A 69 -13.20 20.05 -9.88
N LYS A 70 -14.28 20.63 -10.42
CA LYS A 70 -14.92 21.84 -9.87
C LYS A 70 -15.61 21.53 -8.54
N LEU A 71 -16.25 20.37 -8.43
CA LEU A 71 -16.83 19.87 -7.18
C LEU A 71 -15.74 19.62 -6.13
N ILE A 72 -14.66 18.93 -6.47
CA ILE A 72 -13.49 18.72 -5.58
C ILE A 72 -12.85 20.07 -5.15
N ALA A 73 -13.02 21.13 -5.94
CA ALA A 73 -12.53 22.47 -5.60
C ALA A 73 -13.46 23.29 -4.67
N THR A 74 -14.66 22.82 -4.30
CA THR A 74 -15.55 23.57 -3.38
C THR A 74 -15.01 23.65 -1.96
N ASP A 75 -14.18 22.69 -1.57
CA ASP A 75 -13.68 22.56 -0.19
C ASP A 75 -12.41 23.41 0.05
N VAL A 76 -11.94 24.13 -0.98
CA VAL A 76 -10.72 24.96 -0.93
C VAL A 76 -10.89 26.09 0.09
N GLY A 77 -10.00 26.14 1.07
CA GLY A 77 -10.02 27.13 2.14
C GLY A 77 -9.29 26.67 3.40
N SER A 78 -9.33 27.53 4.41
CA SER A 78 -8.75 27.31 5.74
C SER A 78 -9.87 26.96 6.72
N TRP A 79 -9.80 25.79 7.36
CA TRP A 79 -10.88 25.24 8.19
C TRP A 79 -10.39 24.90 9.60
N ASN A 80 -11.31 24.93 10.58
CA ASN A 80 -11.09 24.39 11.92
C ASN A 80 -11.88 23.07 12.05
N ALA A 81 -11.17 21.95 12.11
CA ALA A 81 -11.74 20.62 12.28
C ALA A 81 -11.85 20.25 13.76
N THR A 82 -13.03 19.80 14.18
CA THR A 82 -13.24 19.13 15.47
C THR A 82 -13.29 17.63 15.25
N MET A 83 -12.24 16.92 15.66
CA MET A 83 -12.16 15.46 15.60
C MET A 83 -12.77 14.86 16.87
N LYS A 84 -13.47 13.72 16.73
CA LYS A 84 -14.02 12.95 17.85
C LYS A 84 -13.66 11.48 17.68
N MET A 85 -13.07 10.87 18.70
CA MET A 85 -12.63 9.48 18.70
C MET A 85 -13.28 8.71 19.85
N TRP A 86 -13.86 7.55 19.51
CA TRP A 86 -14.44 6.61 20.47
C TRP A 86 -13.50 5.42 20.62
N SER A 87 -12.90 5.26 21.80
CA SER A 87 -12.22 4.02 22.19
C SER A 87 -13.20 2.90 22.57
N ASP A 88 -14.45 3.26 22.85
CA ASP A 88 -15.57 2.40 23.21
C ASP A 88 -16.86 3.08 22.74
N PRO A 89 -17.74 2.40 21.96
CA PRO A 89 -18.98 3.00 21.46
C PRO A 89 -20.02 3.34 22.55
N THR A 90 -19.81 2.90 23.79
CA THR A 90 -20.67 3.20 24.94
C THR A 90 -20.21 4.39 25.78
N LYS A 91 -19.06 5.01 25.44
CA LYS A 91 -18.46 6.12 26.18
C LYS A 91 -18.51 7.44 25.39
N GLU A 92 -18.33 8.56 26.10
CA GLU A 92 -18.10 9.87 25.48
C GLU A 92 -16.80 9.86 24.65
N PRO A 93 -16.75 10.56 23.50
CA PRO A 93 -15.56 10.62 22.67
C PRO A 93 -14.49 11.55 23.24
N GLU A 94 -13.24 11.16 23.07
CA GLU A 94 -12.13 12.11 23.14
C GLU A 94 -12.27 13.10 21.99
N THR A 95 -12.39 14.38 22.33
CA THR A 95 -12.54 15.48 21.36
C THR A 95 -11.20 16.18 21.17
N SER A 96 -10.87 16.49 19.93
CA SER A 96 -9.58 17.03 19.50
C SER A 96 -9.77 18.11 18.44
N GLN A 97 -8.82 19.03 18.29
CA GLN A 97 -8.89 20.14 17.32
C GLN A 97 -7.67 20.19 16.42
N ALA A 98 -7.91 20.50 15.15
CA ALA A 98 -6.88 20.70 14.12
C ALA A 98 -7.28 21.84 13.16
N SER A 99 -6.30 22.59 12.67
CA SER A 99 -6.48 23.42 11.48
C SER A 99 -6.27 22.58 10.22
N VAL A 100 -6.98 22.94 9.15
CA VAL A 100 -6.89 22.27 7.85
C VAL A 100 -6.77 23.30 6.74
N GLU A 101 -5.70 23.21 5.95
CA GLU A 101 -5.53 24.02 4.74
C GLU A 101 -5.80 23.15 3.51
N ILE A 102 -6.85 23.48 2.76
CA ILE A 102 -7.29 22.74 1.57
C ILE A 102 -7.07 23.62 0.32
N LYS A 103 -6.38 23.08 -0.68
CA LYS A 103 -6.07 23.80 -1.94
C LYS A 103 -6.07 22.86 -3.15
N MET A 104 -6.30 23.40 -4.33
CA MET A 104 -6.02 22.68 -5.58
C MET A 104 -4.54 22.81 -5.98
N ILE A 105 -3.99 21.73 -6.53
CA ILE A 105 -2.61 21.61 -7.02
C ILE A 105 -2.59 21.07 -8.47
N PHE A 106 -1.42 21.13 -9.12
CA PHE A 106 -1.19 20.68 -10.50
C PHE A 106 -2.23 21.20 -11.52
N GLY A 107 -2.55 22.50 -11.43
CA GLY A 107 -3.48 23.18 -12.34
C GLY A 107 -4.92 22.66 -12.25
N GLY A 108 -5.41 22.41 -11.03
CA GLY A 108 -6.80 22.02 -10.78
C GLY A 108 -7.09 20.51 -10.90
N ARG A 109 -6.06 19.66 -10.91
CA ARG A 109 -6.21 18.20 -11.10
C ARG A 109 -6.38 17.42 -9.80
N TYR A 110 -5.77 17.89 -8.72
CA TYR A 110 -5.85 17.25 -7.41
C TYR A 110 -6.05 18.31 -6.32
N GLN A 111 -6.78 17.95 -5.27
CA GLN A 111 -6.86 18.64 -4.00
C GLN A 111 -5.77 18.11 -3.08
N GLU A 112 -5.12 19.00 -2.33
CA GLU A 112 -4.27 18.66 -1.18
C GLU A 112 -4.89 19.30 0.08
N ALA A 113 -5.14 18.48 1.10
CA ALA A 113 -5.66 18.90 2.40
C ALA A 113 -4.60 18.62 3.48
N ARG A 114 -4.08 19.65 4.14
CA ARG A 114 -3.04 19.55 5.16
C ARG A 114 -3.60 19.85 6.54
N TYR A 115 -3.51 18.87 7.43
CA TYR A 115 -4.03 18.90 8.79
C TYR A 115 -2.87 19.12 9.76
N LYS A 116 -3.03 20.05 10.71
CA LYS A 116 -2.12 20.23 11.85
C LYS A 116 -2.94 20.45 13.13
N GLY A 117 -2.60 19.76 14.21
CA GLY A 117 -3.36 19.89 15.46
C GLY A 117 -2.83 18.98 16.57
N LYS A 118 -3.74 18.55 17.46
CA LYS A 118 -3.45 17.51 18.45
C LYS A 118 -4.51 16.42 18.40
N VAL A 119 -4.09 15.17 18.58
CA VAL A 119 -4.94 13.97 18.65
C VAL A 119 -4.47 13.11 19.83
N MET A 120 -5.39 12.70 20.73
CA MET A 120 -5.06 12.02 22.00
C MET A 120 -3.93 12.72 22.80
N GLY A 121 -3.92 14.06 22.77
CA GLY A 121 -2.91 14.92 23.42
C GLY A 121 -1.56 15.07 22.69
N MET A 122 -1.23 14.16 21.77
CA MET A 122 -0.01 14.20 20.96
C MET A 122 -0.15 15.18 19.77
N ASP A 123 0.96 15.71 19.28
CA ASP A 123 0.98 16.56 18.08
C ASP A 123 0.67 15.73 16.82
N PHE A 124 -0.19 16.27 15.96
CA PHE A 124 -0.72 15.58 14.78
C PHE A 124 -0.44 16.36 13.50
N GLU A 125 0.10 15.67 12.51
CA GLU A 125 0.26 16.15 11.14
C GLU A 125 -0.26 15.09 10.16
N GLY A 126 -1.20 15.48 9.28
CA GLY A 126 -1.80 14.60 8.28
C GLY A 126 -1.93 15.28 6.92
N VAL A 127 -1.81 14.50 5.85
CA VAL A 127 -2.01 14.98 4.47
C VAL A 127 -2.95 14.03 3.73
N GLY A 128 -4.09 14.59 3.32
CA GLY A 128 -4.95 13.99 2.33
C GLY A 128 -4.62 14.51 0.94
N THR A 129 -4.66 13.64 -0.07
CA THR A 129 -4.79 14.08 -1.47
C THR A 129 -6.04 13.45 -2.09
N MET A 130 -6.72 14.18 -2.96
CA MET A 130 -7.92 13.70 -3.67
C MET A 130 -7.93 14.18 -5.11
N GLY A 131 -8.39 13.36 -6.05
CA GLY A 131 -8.57 13.74 -7.45
C GLY A 131 -9.56 12.84 -8.17
N PHE A 132 -9.92 13.21 -9.39
CA PHE A 132 -10.82 12.41 -10.23
C PHE A 132 -10.09 11.86 -11.44
N ASP A 133 -10.02 10.53 -11.52
CA ASP A 133 -9.43 9.83 -12.66
C ASP A 133 -10.39 9.88 -13.84
N ASN A 134 -10.09 10.74 -14.81
CA ASN A 134 -10.88 10.90 -16.04
C ASN A 134 -10.92 9.64 -16.93
N ALA A 135 -9.99 8.69 -16.79
CA ALA A 135 -10.04 7.44 -17.54
C ALA A 135 -10.93 6.41 -16.82
N SER A 136 -10.69 6.13 -15.54
CA SER A 136 -11.48 5.12 -14.80
C SER A 136 -12.78 5.63 -14.17
N LYS A 137 -13.09 6.93 -14.33
CA LYS A 137 -14.25 7.68 -13.81
C LYS A 137 -14.49 7.45 -12.32
N LYS A 138 -13.43 7.62 -11.52
CA LYS A 138 -13.42 7.36 -10.07
C LYS A 138 -12.76 8.50 -9.33
N VAL A 139 -13.29 8.82 -8.15
CA VAL A 139 -12.54 9.60 -7.15
C VAL A 139 -11.46 8.70 -6.58
N VAL A 140 -10.24 9.21 -6.52
CA VAL A 140 -9.08 8.56 -5.92
C VAL A 140 -8.56 9.46 -4.82
N SER A 141 -8.30 8.91 -3.64
CA SER A 141 -7.66 9.65 -2.57
C SER A 141 -6.59 8.83 -1.85
N THR A 142 -5.61 9.52 -1.30
CA THR A 142 -4.60 8.95 -0.41
C THR A 142 -4.56 9.71 0.90
N TRP A 143 -4.15 9.01 1.96
CA TRP A 143 -3.95 9.60 3.28
C TRP A 143 -2.67 9.06 3.91
N TYR A 144 -1.93 9.94 4.56
CA TYR A 144 -0.77 9.60 5.39
C TYR A 144 -0.60 10.66 6.50
N ASP A 145 -0.16 10.22 7.68
CA ASP A 145 -0.02 11.05 8.87
C ASP A 145 1.19 10.63 9.72
N ASN A 146 1.43 11.32 10.83
CA ASN A 146 2.51 11.03 11.77
C ASN A 146 2.15 9.98 12.86
N MET A 147 0.96 9.37 12.80
CA MET A 147 0.49 8.36 13.76
C MET A 147 0.74 6.92 13.27
N GLY A 148 1.19 6.74 12.02
CA GLY A 148 1.58 5.45 11.46
C GLY A 148 2.55 5.57 10.27
N THR A 149 2.90 4.43 9.67
CA THR A 149 3.78 4.36 8.49
C THR A 149 3.07 3.85 7.23
N GLY A 150 1.76 3.59 7.31
CA GLY A 150 0.94 3.12 6.19
C GLY A 150 0.34 4.28 5.41
N ILE A 151 0.49 4.25 4.08
CA ILE A 151 -0.28 5.13 3.18
C ILE A 151 -1.62 4.44 2.91
N MET A 152 -2.73 5.08 3.29
CA MET A 152 -4.06 4.61 2.92
C MET A 152 -4.35 4.99 1.47
N TYR A 153 -4.95 4.07 0.71
CA TYR A 153 -5.41 4.29 -0.65
C TYR A 153 -6.91 4.01 -0.75
N MET A 154 -7.67 4.96 -1.26
CA MET A 154 -9.13 4.92 -1.33
C MET A 154 -9.59 5.19 -2.76
N LYS A 155 -10.65 4.49 -3.19
CA LYS A 155 -11.22 4.64 -4.53
C LYS A 155 -12.74 4.57 -4.48
N GLY A 156 -13.41 5.66 -4.85
CA GLY A 156 -14.85 5.80 -4.85
C GLY A 156 -15.43 5.99 -6.25
N ARG A 157 -16.74 5.75 -6.39
CA ARG A 157 -17.53 6.28 -7.51
C ARG A 157 -18.18 7.60 -7.06
N THR A 158 -18.35 8.51 -8.01
CA THR A 158 -19.29 9.64 -7.92
C THR A 158 -20.71 9.16 -8.12
#